data_AF-A0A1F8QYA3-F1
#
_entry.id   AF-A0A1F8QYA3-F1
#
_cell.length_a   1.000
_cell.length_b   1.000
_cell.length_c   1.000
_cell.angle_alpha   90.00
_cell.angle_beta   90.00
_cell.angle_gamma   90.00
#
_symmetry.space_group_name_H-M   'P 1'
#
loop_
_entity.id
_entity.type
_entity.pdbx_description
1 polymer ?
#
loop_
_entity_poly.entity_id
_entity_poly.type
_entity_poly.pdbx_seq_one_letter_code
_entity_poly.pdbx_strand_id
1 'polypeptide(L)'
;TSANLGNVREDELRCAAEKIGIQNLYFLDYRDSGMMGTPENSDPRNLWNANLFEVTEKIVRLVRRHKPQVILTFDPNGGYGHPDHIKAHQAATIAYYVAGDPRIYPEQLKEGLEAWTLSKLYWGAFPRARFQQWAEMAQKSGFAISVPMQEFLKRGIPDECVTTHIDVAEFVDLKINALSCHASQLDPNNIWQKIPPEVRREAIKLEMLICAESRVAPKQGTETDLFEGIE
;
A
#
# COMPACT_ATOMS: atom_id res chain seq x y z
N THR A 1 -7.86 -2.24 25.84
CA THR A 1 -9.28 -2.00 25.47
C THR A 1 -9.32 -1.53 24.03
N SER A 2 -10.46 -1.65 23.34
CA SER A 2 -10.63 -1.11 21.97
C SER A 2 -10.31 0.39 21.86
N ALA A 3 -10.51 1.15 22.94
CA ALA A 3 -10.19 2.57 23.01
C ALA A 3 -8.69 2.92 22.85
N ASN A 4 -7.77 2.01 23.19
CA ASN A 4 -6.32 2.23 23.05
C ASN A 4 -5.70 1.56 21.82
N LEU A 5 -6.52 0.91 20.98
CA LEU A 5 -6.01 0.08 19.89
C LEU A 5 -5.27 0.89 18.82
N GLY A 6 -5.69 2.15 18.58
CA GLY A 6 -5.00 3.06 17.66
C GLY A 6 -3.57 3.34 18.09
N ASN A 7 -3.36 3.73 19.35
CA ASN A 7 -2.03 4.01 19.90
C ASN A 7 -1.14 2.75 19.88
N VAL A 8 -1.68 1.59 20.24
CA VAL A 8 -0.94 0.32 20.16
C VAL A 8 -0.48 0.06 18.73
N ARG A 9 -1.37 0.19 17.74
CA ARG A 9 -1.02 -0.05 16.33
C ARG A 9 -0.08 1.02 15.75
N GLU A 10 -0.10 2.23 16.30
CA GLU A 10 0.88 3.26 15.97
C GLU A 10 2.29 2.85 16.44
N ASP A 11 2.43 2.39 17.68
CA ASP A 11 3.71 1.89 18.21
C ASP A 11 4.21 0.66 17.41
N GLU A 12 3.30 -0.25 17.04
CA GLU A 12 3.62 -1.40 16.18
C GLU A 12 4.12 -0.95 14.80
N LEU A 13 3.50 0.08 14.19
CA LEU A 13 3.94 0.64 12.92
C LEU A 13 5.30 1.33 13.03
N ARG A 14 5.57 2.04 14.13
CA ARG A 14 6.88 2.66 14.39
C ARG A 14 7.99 1.59 14.51
N CYS A 15 7.73 0.50 15.23
CA CYS A 15 8.61 -0.66 15.29
C CYS A 15 8.89 -1.26 13.90
N ALA A 16 7.84 -1.44 13.09
CA ALA A 16 7.98 -1.99 11.75
C ALA A 16 8.81 -1.06 10.85
N ALA A 17 8.50 0.24 10.85
CA ALA A 17 9.19 1.27 10.09
C ALA A 17 10.69 1.33 10.43
N GLU A 18 11.04 1.28 11.71
CA GLU A 18 12.43 1.24 12.16
C GLU A 18 13.18 0.04 11.59
N LYS A 19 12.57 -1.16 11.63
CA LYS A 19 13.19 -2.39 11.11
C LYS A 19 13.50 -2.31 9.62
N ILE A 20 12.64 -1.70 8.80
CA ILE A 20 12.87 -1.56 7.35
C ILE A 20 13.60 -0.26 6.97
N GLY A 21 14.06 0.53 7.96
CA GLY A 21 14.85 1.74 7.73
C GLY A 21 14.04 2.96 7.26
N ILE A 22 12.72 3.00 7.48
CA ILE A 22 11.90 4.19 7.22
C ILE A 22 12.21 5.24 8.29
N GLN A 23 12.81 6.35 7.85
CA GLN A 23 13.20 7.45 8.76
C GLN A 23 12.05 8.39 9.10
N ASN A 24 11.12 8.58 8.16
CA ASN A 24 10.04 9.55 8.29
C ASN A 24 8.68 8.85 8.16
N LEU A 25 7.89 8.90 9.23
CA LEU A 25 6.54 8.35 9.29
C LEU A 25 5.54 9.47 9.58
N TYR A 26 4.57 9.66 8.67
CA TYR A 26 3.56 10.70 8.77
C TYR A 26 2.17 10.08 8.91
N PHE A 27 1.49 10.41 10.00
CA PHE A 27 0.08 10.08 10.20
C PHE A 27 -0.77 11.25 9.70
N LEU A 28 -1.84 10.94 8.97
CA LEU A 28 -2.80 11.97 8.50
C LEU A 28 -3.92 12.25 9.51
N ASP A 29 -3.94 11.48 10.60
CA ASP A 29 -4.80 11.59 11.78
C ASP A 29 -6.31 11.41 11.52
N TYR A 30 -6.64 10.53 10.58
CA TYR A 30 -8.01 10.05 10.37
C TYR A 30 -8.24 8.72 11.09
N ARG A 31 -9.47 8.52 11.59
CA ARG A 31 -9.87 7.26 12.19
C ARG A 31 -10.06 6.18 11.12
N ASP A 32 -9.70 4.94 11.44
CA ASP A 32 -10.05 3.75 10.64
C ASP A 32 -11.57 3.70 10.44
N SER A 33 -11.99 3.57 9.18
CA SER A 33 -13.41 3.52 8.83
C SER A 33 -14.05 2.18 9.11
N GLY A 34 -13.26 1.12 9.33
CA GLY A 34 -13.73 -0.26 9.30
C GLY A 34 -14.24 -0.66 7.91
N MET A 35 -14.72 -1.90 7.79
CA MET A 35 -15.36 -2.34 6.55
C MET A 35 -16.67 -1.60 6.30
N MET A 36 -17.07 -1.45 5.03
CA MET A 36 -18.38 -0.87 4.73
C MET A 36 -19.52 -1.67 5.37
N GLY A 37 -20.48 -0.96 5.96
CA GLY A 37 -21.60 -1.50 6.72
C GLY A 37 -21.33 -1.73 8.21
N THR A 38 -20.13 -1.41 8.71
CA THR A 38 -19.79 -1.53 10.14
C THR A 38 -20.13 -0.26 10.93
N PRO A 39 -20.32 -0.33 12.26
CA PRO A 39 -20.62 0.85 13.09
C PRO A 39 -19.60 1.98 12.98
N GLU A 40 -18.33 1.63 12.73
CA GLU A 40 -17.21 2.56 12.54
C GLU A 40 -17.46 3.56 11.41
N ASN A 41 -18.23 3.18 10.38
CA ASN A 41 -18.59 4.07 9.28
C ASN A 41 -19.39 5.31 9.72
N SER A 42 -20.06 5.26 10.87
CA SER A 42 -20.88 6.38 11.39
C SER A 42 -20.06 7.45 12.11
N ASP A 43 -18.79 7.19 12.44
CA ASP A 43 -17.93 8.17 13.12
C ASP A 43 -17.48 9.26 12.12
N PRO A 44 -17.77 10.55 12.36
CA PRO A 44 -17.41 11.61 11.43
C PRO A 44 -15.90 11.82 11.28
N ARG A 45 -15.08 11.25 12.17
CA ARG A 45 -13.62 11.35 12.13
C ARG A 45 -12.97 10.32 11.22
N ASN A 46 -13.74 9.37 10.66
CA ASN A 46 -13.17 8.33 9.83
C ASN A 46 -12.72 8.84 8.45
N LEU A 47 -11.74 8.15 7.87
CA LEU A 47 -11.14 8.56 6.60
C LEU A 47 -12.15 8.51 5.44
N TRP A 48 -13.07 7.56 5.44
CA TRP A 48 -14.08 7.44 4.38
C TRP A 48 -15.01 8.66 4.30
N ASN A 49 -15.38 9.23 5.45
CA ASN A 49 -16.22 10.41 5.57
C ASN A 49 -15.43 11.72 5.37
N ALA A 50 -14.10 11.69 5.47
CA ALA A 50 -13.27 12.86 5.25
C ALA A 50 -13.42 13.42 3.83
N ASN A 51 -13.34 14.76 3.74
CA ASN A 51 -13.32 15.45 2.46
C ASN A 51 -12.08 15.01 1.67
N LEU A 52 -12.30 14.46 0.47
CA LEU A 52 -11.23 13.93 -0.36
C LEU A 52 -10.15 14.97 -0.69
N PHE A 53 -10.52 16.24 -0.87
CA PHE A 53 -9.58 17.31 -1.18
C PHE A 53 -8.75 17.73 0.05
N GLU A 54 -9.25 17.59 1.27
CA GLU A 54 -8.47 17.82 2.49
C GLU A 54 -7.42 16.71 2.69
N VAL A 55 -7.82 15.45 2.45
CA VAL A 55 -6.88 14.32 2.48
C VAL A 55 -5.81 14.50 1.40
N THR A 56 -6.23 14.90 0.19
CA THR A 56 -5.32 15.18 -0.94
C THR A 56 -4.35 16.32 -0.61
N GLU A 57 -4.83 17.41 0.00
CA GLU A 57 -3.99 18.54 0.41
C GLU A 57 -2.83 18.09 1.29
N LYS A 58 -3.12 17.24 2.30
CA LYS A 58 -2.11 16.69 3.21
C LYS A 58 -1.06 15.87 2.47
N ILE A 59 -1.46 15.08 1.47
CA ILE A 59 -0.52 14.30 0.64
C ILE A 59 0.32 15.23 -0.25
N VAL A 60 -0.30 16.22 -0.92
CA VAL A 60 0.41 17.21 -1.74
C VAL A 60 1.47 17.94 -0.93
N ARG A 61 1.15 18.30 0.32
CA ARG A 61 2.10 18.93 1.25
C ARG A 61 3.33 18.06 1.49
N LEU A 62 3.14 16.75 1.70
CA LEU A 62 4.25 15.79 1.86
C LEU A 62 5.06 15.63 0.57
N VAL A 63 4.39 15.56 -0.58
CA VAL A 63 5.05 15.51 -1.89
C VAL A 63 5.92 16.75 -2.11
N ARG A 64 5.40 17.95 -1.87
CA ARG A 64 6.17 19.20 -2.01
C ARG A 64 7.31 19.34 -1.00
N ARG A 65 7.14 18.80 0.21
CA ARG A 65 8.16 18.79 1.26
C ARG A 65 9.32 17.84 0.94
N HIS A 66 9.02 16.61 0.51
CA HIS A 66 10.01 15.56 0.33
C HIS A 66 10.48 15.38 -1.11
N LYS A 67 9.80 16.01 -2.06
CA LYS A 67 10.10 15.96 -3.49
C LYS A 67 10.34 14.52 -4.00
N PRO A 68 9.45 13.55 -3.69
CA PRO A 68 9.65 12.17 -4.12
C PRO A 68 9.49 12.05 -5.64
N GLN A 69 10.33 11.22 -6.27
CA GLN A 69 10.19 10.93 -7.71
C GLN A 69 9.02 9.96 -7.98
N VAL A 70 8.68 9.10 -7.02
CA VAL A 70 7.69 8.03 -7.17
C VAL A 70 6.69 8.06 -6.02
N ILE A 71 5.41 7.79 -6.32
CA ILE A 71 4.38 7.53 -5.31
C ILE A 71 3.74 6.16 -5.55
N LEU A 72 3.54 5.41 -4.47
CA LEU A 72 2.88 4.10 -4.48
C LEU A 72 1.59 4.18 -3.67
N THR A 73 0.51 3.60 -4.17
CA THR A 73 -0.77 3.49 -3.45
C THR A 73 -1.50 2.21 -3.85
N PHE A 74 -2.74 2.03 -3.39
CA PHE A 74 -3.58 0.89 -3.77
C PHE A 74 -4.07 1.01 -5.21
N ASP A 75 -4.55 -0.09 -5.81
CA ASP A 75 -5.32 -0.04 -7.05
C ASP A 75 -6.70 0.63 -6.83
N PRO A 76 -7.45 0.97 -7.89
CA PRO A 76 -8.76 1.63 -7.78
C PRO A 76 -9.78 0.92 -6.90
N ASN A 77 -9.69 -0.40 -6.73
CA ASN A 77 -10.58 -1.17 -5.86
C ASN A 77 -10.07 -1.29 -4.40
N GLY A 78 -8.93 -0.68 -4.08
CA GLY A 78 -8.33 -0.74 -2.74
C GLY A 78 -7.82 -2.13 -2.35
N GLY A 79 -7.43 -2.95 -3.33
CA GLY A 79 -7.01 -4.35 -3.19
C GLY A 79 -8.18 -5.29 -2.93
N TYR A 80 -8.76 -5.25 -1.72
CA TYR A 80 -9.85 -6.13 -1.32
C TYR A 80 -11.18 -5.41 -1.04
N GLY A 81 -11.28 -4.13 -1.40
CA GLY A 81 -12.49 -3.33 -1.24
C GLY A 81 -12.62 -2.61 0.11
N HIS A 82 -11.52 -2.43 0.85
CA HIS A 82 -11.56 -1.62 2.07
C HIS A 82 -11.84 -0.15 1.73
N PRO A 83 -12.79 0.54 2.37
CA PRO A 83 -13.10 1.94 2.05
C PRO A 83 -11.88 2.85 2.22
N ASP A 84 -11.07 2.65 3.26
CA ASP A 84 -9.86 3.46 3.48
C ASP A 84 -8.79 3.27 2.41
N HIS A 85 -8.66 2.05 1.85
CA HIS A 85 -7.72 1.82 0.74
C HIS A 85 -8.19 2.54 -0.52
N ILE A 86 -9.50 2.53 -0.79
CA ILE A 86 -10.09 3.26 -1.91
C ILE A 86 -9.91 4.78 -1.73
N LYS A 87 -10.16 5.32 -0.53
CA LYS A 87 -9.95 6.75 -0.25
C LYS A 87 -8.47 7.14 -0.37
N ALA A 88 -7.56 6.31 0.14
CA ALA A 88 -6.12 6.53 0.01
C ALA A 88 -5.66 6.48 -1.45
N HIS A 89 -6.18 5.53 -2.25
CA HIS A 89 -5.96 5.48 -3.69
C HIS A 89 -6.40 6.79 -4.37
N GLN A 90 -7.64 7.23 -4.11
CA GLN A 90 -8.19 8.45 -4.71
C GLN A 90 -7.34 9.67 -4.36
N ALA A 91 -7.03 9.88 -3.08
CA ALA A 91 -6.29 11.06 -2.63
C ALA A 91 -4.85 11.07 -3.17
N ALA A 92 -4.15 9.93 -3.14
CA ALA A 92 -2.78 9.83 -3.65
C ALA A 92 -2.73 9.99 -5.18
N THR A 93 -3.72 9.45 -5.90
CA THR A 93 -3.82 9.61 -7.37
C THR A 93 -4.06 11.06 -7.75
N ILE A 94 -4.96 11.77 -7.05
CA ILE A 94 -5.16 13.20 -7.29
C ILE A 94 -3.88 13.97 -6.96
N ALA A 95 -3.23 13.68 -5.83
CA ALA A 95 -1.98 14.32 -5.45
C ALA A 95 -0.88 14.17 -6.52
N TYR A 96 -0.78 12.99 -7.17
CA TYR A 96 0.14 12.77 -8.29
C TYR A 96 -0.05 13.76 -9.44
N TYR A 97 -1.30 14.08 -9.79
CA TYR A 97 -1.59 15.02 -10.87
C TYR A 97 -1.42 16.49 -10.46
N VAL A 98 -1.74 16.84 -9.22
CA VAL A 98 -1.87 18.26 -8.81
C VAL A 98 -0.69 18.82 -8.02
N ALA A 99 0.19 17.98 -7.45
CA ALA A 99 1.29 18.47 -6.59
C ALA A 99 2.26 19.44 -7.30
N GLY A 100 2.42 19.26 -8.62
CA GLY A 100 3.24 20.10 -9.48
C GLY A 100 2.56 21.37 -9.98
N ASP A 101 1.26 21.56 -9.74
CA ASP A 101 0.53 22.77 -10.15
C ASP A 101 0.55 23.82 -9.02
N PRO A 102 1.21 24.99 -9.20
CA PRO A 102 1.28 26.01 -8.18
C PRO A 102 -0.06 26.73 -7.91
N ARG A 103 -1.08 26.52 -8.75
CA ARG A 103 -2.42 27.11 -8.58
C ARG A 103 -3.29 26.30 -7.62
N ILE A 104 -2.95 25.04 -7.40
CA ILE A 104 -3.66 24.13 -6.51
C ILE A 104 -2.97 24.15 -5.14
N TYR A 105 -3.73 24.37 -4.06
CA TYR A 105 -3.20 24.55 -2.70
C TYR A 105 -2.10 25.65 -2.62
N PRO A 106 -2.37 26.90 -3.08
CA PRO A 106 -1.36 27.97 -3.15
C PRO A 106 -0.90 28.46 -1.78
N GLU A 107 -1.66 28.22 -0.71
CA GLU A 107 -1.27 28.50 0.68
C GLU A 107 0.03 27.78 1.07
N GLN A 108 0.23 26.56 0.58
CA GLN A 108 1.46 25.79 0.83
C GLN A 108 2.71 26.48 0.28
N LEU A 109 2.58 27.19 -0.86
CA LEU A 109 3.69 27.95 -1.43
C LEU A 109 4.03 29.18 -0.60
N LYS A 110 3.02 29.81 0.03
CA LYS A 110 3.22 30.92 0.97
C LYS A 110 3.93 30.48 2.24
N GLU A 111 3.81 29.20 2.60
CA GLU A 111 4.55 28.57 3.71
C GLU A 111 5.98 28.16 3.33
N GLY A 112 6.42 28.44 2.10
CA GLY A 112 7.78 28.16 1.63
C GLY A 112 7.98 26.78 1.00
N LEU A 113 6.90 26.04 0.73
CA LEU A 113 6.98 24.82 -0.08
C LEU A 113 7.05 25.16 -1.57
N GLU A 114 7.67 24.30 -2.36
CA GLU A 114 7.75 24.45 -3.81
C GLU A 114 6.85 23.42 -4.49
N ALA A 115 6.24 23.77 -5.62
CA ALA A 115 5.52 22.81 -6.44
C ALA A 115 6.47 21.70 -6.89
N TRP A 116 6.01 20.45 -6.83
CA TRP A 116 6.82 19.29 -7.19
C TRP A 116 6.03 18.30 -8.02
N THR A 117 6.54 18.02 -9.21
CA THR A 117 5.93 17.06 -10.14
C THR A 117 6.57 15.69 -9.91
N LEU A 118 5.78 14.74 -9.41
CA LEU A 118 6.14 13.33 -9.35
C LEU A 118 6.47 12.77 -10.75
N SER A 119 7.37 11.82 -10.87
CA SER A 119 7.70 11.20 -12.15
C SER A 119 6.79 10.00 -12.46
N LYS A 120 6.46 9.18 -11.46
CA LYS A 120 5.67 7.95 -11.64
C LYS A 120 4.67 7.70 -10.52
N LEU A 121 3.57 7.03 -10.86
CA LEU A 121 2.53 6.50 -9.96
C LEU A 121 2.44 4.99 -10.14
N TYR A 122 2.60 4.25 -9.04
CA TYR A 122 2.40 2.81 -9.02
C TYR A 122 1.22 2.40 -8.13
N TRP A 123 0.55 1.34 -8.53
CA TRP A 123 -0.44 0.64 -7.71
C TRP A 123 0.08 -0.72 -7.27
N GLY A 124 -0.15 -1.06 -6.00
CA GLY A 124 0.05 -2.40 -5.47
C GLY A 124 -0.74 -3.44 -6.25
N ALA A 125 -0.07 -4.49 -6.75
CA ALA A 125 -0.73 -5.55 -7.50
C ALA A 125 -0.70 -6.89 -6.76
N PHE A 126 -1.88 -7.52 -6.67
CA PHE A 126 -1.99 -8.92 -6.28
C PHE A 126 -2.58 -9.72 -7.45
N PRO A 127 -1.73 -10.32 -8.30
CA PRO A 127 -2.12 -11.03 -9.51
C PRO A 127 -2.83 -12.33 -9.20
N ARG A 128 -3.71 -12.74 -10.11
CA ARG A 128 -4.46 -13.99 -10.00
C ARG A 128 -3.56 -15.22 -9.92
N ALA A 129 -2.50 -15.30 -10.73
CA ALA A 129 -1.62 -16.46 -10.71
C ALA A 129 -0.92 -16.63 -9.34
N ARG A 130 -0.58 -15.52 -8.65
CA ARG A 130 0.05 -15.61 -7.33
C ARG A 130 -0.91 -16.13 -6.26
N PHE A 131 -2.18 -15.75 -6.32
CA PHE A 131 -3.21 -16.34 -5.44
C PHE A 131 -3.33 -17.85 -5.67
N GLN A 132 -3.34 -18.27 -6.94
CA GLN A 132 -3.40 -19.69 -7.28
C GLN A 132 -2.19 -20.45 -6.72
N GLN A 133 -0.98 -19.93 -6.92
CA GLN A 133 0.24 -20.51 -6.36
C GLN A 133 0.18 -20.62 -4.84
N TRP A 134 -0.23 -19.55 -4.15
CA TRP A 134 -0.37 -19.56 -2.69
C TRP A 134 -1.38 -20.59 -2.19
N ALA A 135 -2.51 -20.74 -2.88
CA ALA A 135 -3.51 -21.73 -2.50
C ALA A 135 -3.05 -23.17 -2.74
N GLU A 136 -2.36 -23.42 -3.85
CA GLU A 136 -1.75 -24.71 -4.12
C GLU A 136 -0.69 -25.04 -3.05
N MET A 137 0.13 -24.05 -2.66
CA MET A 137 1.12 -24.20 -1.58
C MET A 137 0.46 -24.48 -0.23
N ALA A 138 -0.61 -23.75 0.11
CA ALA A 138 -1.39 -23.96 1.32
C ALA A 138 -2.01 -25.36 1.37
N GLN A 139 -2.64 -25.81 0.28
CA GLN A 139 -3.24 -27.13 0.16
C GLN A 139 -2.20 -28.24 0.29
N LYS A 140 -1.06 -28.13 -0.39
CA LYS A 140 0.06 -29.08 -0.27
C LYS A 140 0.63 -29.14 1.15
N SER A 141 0.52 -28.04 1.90
CA SER A 141 0.93 -27.96 3.30
C SER A 141 -0.16 -28.40 4.29
N GLY A 142 -1.27 -28.99 3.81
CA GLY A 142 -2.37 -29.48 4.64
C GLY A 142 -3.30 -28.40 5.19
N PHE A 143 -3.27 -27.18 4.63
CA PHE A 143 -4.12 -26.08 5.05
C PHE A 143 -5.21 -25.76 4.03
N ALA A 144 -6.45 -25.68 4.49
CA ALA A 144 -7.57 -25.24 3.67
C ALA A 144 -7.73 -23.71 3.75
N ILE A 145 -7.58 -23.02 2.62
CA ILE A 145 -7.97 -21.61 2.53
C ILE A 145 -9.51 -21.54 2.62
N SER A 146 -10.02 -20.82 3.63
CA SER A 146 -11.44 -20.79 3.98
C SER A 146 -12.32 -19.94 3.05
N VAL A 147 -11.71 -19.12 2.21
CA VAL A 147 -12.43 -18.30 1.23
C VAL A 147 -12.37 -18.99 -0.14
N PRO A 148 -13.51 -19.13 -0.84
CA PRO A 148 -13.56 -19.79 -2.14
C PRO A 148 -12.62 -19.12 -3.16
N MET A 149 -11.80 -19.92 -3.83
CA MET A 149 -10.84 -19.47 -4.85
C MET A 149 -11.48 -18.53 -5.88
N GLN A 150 -12.70 -18.81 -6.33
CA GLN A 150 -13.39 -17.98 -7.31
C GLN A 150 -13.67 -16.55 -6.82
N GLU A 151 -13.97 -16.36 -5.54
CA GLU A 151 -14.19 -15.02 -4.96
C GLU A 151 -12.89 -14.24 -4.84
N PHE A 152 -11.76 -14.93 -4.63
CA PHE A 152 -10.45 -14.30 -4.65
C PHE A 152 -9.95 -13.96 -6.06
N LEU A 153 -10.12 -14.87 -7.03
CA LEU A 153 -9.71 -14.62 -8.41
C LEU A 153 -10.47 -13.44 -9.03
N LYS A 154 -11.73 -13.21 -8.62
CA LYS A 154 -12.50 -12.01 -8.99
C LYS A 154 -11.88 -10.71 -8.46
N ARG A 155 -11.20 -10.75 -7.32
CA ARG A 155 -10.53 -9.60 -6.68
C ARG A 155 -9.09 -9.42 -7.17
N GLY A 156 -8.44 -10.51 -7.58
CA GLY A 156 -7.09 -10.49 -8.11
C GLY A 156 -6.98 -9.76 -9.45
N ILE A 157 -5.87 -9.05 -9.61
CA ILE A 157 -5.53 -8.31 -10.83
C ILE A 157 -5.19 -9.32 -11.94
N PRO A 158 -5.67 -9.15 -13.19
CA PRO A 158 -5.19 -9.92 -14.33
C PRO A 158 -3.67 -9.80 -14.46
N ASP A 159 -2.97 -10.92 -14.62
CA ASP A 159 -1.51 -10.97 -14.63
C ASP A 159 -0.90 -10.09 -15.73
N GLU A 160 -1.58 -9.95 -16.87
CA GLU A 160 -1.19 -9.09 -17.98
C GLU A 160 -1.21 -7.58 -17.66
N CYS A 161 -1.88 -7.17 -16.58
CA CYS A 161 -1.87 -5.78 -16.12
C CYS A 161 -0.62 -5.45 -15.28
N VAL A 162 0.12 -6.46 -14.79
CA VAL A 162 1.30 -6.26 -13.96
C VAL A 162 2.46 -5.82 -14.83
N THR A 163 2.94 -4.60 -14.62
CA THR A 163 4.01 -4.02 -15.45
C THR A 163 5.37 -3.99 -14.76
N THR A 164 5.42 -4.22 -13.45
CA THR A 164 6.65 -4.05 -12.66
C THR A 164 6.80 -5.17 -11.62
N HIS A 165 8.00 -5.73 -11.53
CA HIS A 165 8.36 -6.78 -10.57
C HIS A 165 9.65 -6.41 -9.86
N ILE A 166 9.58 -6.20 -8.55
CA ILE A 166 10.74 -5.89 -7.73
C ILE A 166 11.15 -7.16 -6.97
N ASP A 167 12.35 -7.66 -7.25
CA ASP A 167 12.94 -8.75 -6.48
C ASP A 167 13.49 -8.22 -5.15
N VAL A 168 12.87 -8.68 -4.07
CA VAL A 168 13.21 -8.34 -2.69
C VAL A 168 13.65 -9.59 -1.90
N ALA A 169 14.10 -10.66 -2.58
CA ALA A 169 14.51 -11.92 -1.95
C ALA A 169 15.54 -11.73 -0.82
N GLU A 170 16.48 -10.81 -1.01
CA GLU A 170 17.52 -10.47 -0.02
C GLU A 170 16.94 -9.76 1.22
N PHE A 171 15.77 -9.13 1.10
CA PHE A 171 15.12 -8.36 2.16
C PHE A 171 13.94 -9.08 2.84
N VAL A 172 13.69 -10.35 2.47
CA VAL A 172 12.56 -11.12 3.02
C VAL A 172 12.61 -11.24 4.54
N ASP A 173 13.78 -11.45 5.14
CA ASP A 173 13.91 -11.51 6.60
C ASP A 173 13.58 -10.18 7.25
N LEU A 174 13.96 -9.08 6.61
CA LEU A 174 13.62 -7.72 7.07
C LEU A 174 12.11 -7.50 7.06
N LYS A 175 11.44 -7.93 5.98
CA LYS A 175 9.99 -7.89 5.84
C LYS A 175 9.27 -8.74 6.90
N ILE A 176 9.75 -9.96 7.17
CA ILE A 176 9.19 -10.83 8.21
C ILE A 176 9.37 -10.19 9.60
N ASN A 177 10.55 -9.64 9.87
CA ASN A 177 10.84 -8.97 11.13
C ASN A 177 9.96 -7.74 11.34
N ALA A 178 9.74 -6.92 10.31
CA ALA A 178 8.83 -5.79 10.37
C ALA A 178 7.38 -6.22 10.58
N LEU A 179 6.93 -7.25 9.84
CA LEU A 179 5.59 -7.82 10.00
C LEU A 179 5.35 -8.29 11.45
N SER A 180 6.36 -8.87 12.09
CA SER A 180 6.26 -9.35 13.47
C SER A 180 5.99 -8.25 14.52
N CYS A 181 6.27 -6.97 14.20
CA CYS A 181 5.90 -5.85 15.08
C CYS A 181 4.38 -5.69 15.20
N HIS A 182 3.60 -6.09 14.19
CA HIS A 182 2.15 -5.94 14.17
C HIS A 182 1.42 -7.06 14.93
N ALA A 183 1.84 -7.30 16.18
CA ALA A 183 1.35 -8.40 17.01
C ALA A 183 -0.18 -8.41 17.17
N SER A 184 -0.80 -7.22 17.26
CA SER A 184 -2.26 -7.07 17.37
C SER A 184 -3.01 -7.40 16.07
N GLN A 185 -2.32 -7.39 14.93
CA GLN A 185 -2.91 -7.62 13.59
C GLN A 185 -2.70 -9.05 13.09
N LEU A 186 -1.72 -9.74 13.65
CA LEU A 186 -1.43 -11.12 13.32
C LEU A 186 -2.24 -12.04 14.23
N ASP A 187 -3.17 -12.80 13.65
CA ASP A 187 -3.73 -13.96 14.36
C ASP A 187 -2.59 -14.94 14.68
N PRO A 188 -2.32 -15.27 15.97
CA PRO A 188 -1.27 -16.21 16.35
C PRO A 188 -1.44 -17.60 15.73
N ASN A 189 -2.65 -17.96 15.32
CA ASN A 189 -2.96 -19.23 14.66
C ASN A 189 -3.03 -19.14 13.14
N ASN A 190 -2.65 -17.98 12.57
CA ASN A 190 -2.73 -17.76 11.13
C ASN A 190 -1.90 -18.77 10.35
N ILE A 191 -2.31 -19.00 9.11
CA ILE A 191 -1.62 -19.87 8.17
C ILE A 191 -0.14 -19.47 7.99
N TRP A 192 0.16 -18.18 8.10
CA TRP A 192 1.48 -17.61 7.87
C TRP A 192 2.54 -18.05 8.90
N GLN A 193 2.14 -18.48 10.09
CA GLN A 193 3.08 -19.07 11.05
C GLN A 193 3.30 -20.57 10.82
N LYS A 194 2.38 -21.24 10.12
CA LYS A 194 2.37 -22.69 9.90
C LYS A 194 3.00 -23.11 8.57
N ILE A 195 3.09 -22.21 7.60
CA ILE A 195 3.78 -22.47 6.33
C ILE A 195 5.30 -22.58 6.60
N PRO A 196 5.99 -23.59 6.03
CA PRO A 196 7.44 -23.73 6.19
C PRO A 196 8.21 -22.46 5.80
N PRO A 197 9.29 -22.07 6.52
CA PRO A 197 10.03 -20.84 6.26
C PRO A 197 10.44 -20.65 4.79
N GLU A 198 10.98 -21.68 4.16
CA GLU A 198 11.40 -21.67 2.76
C GLU A 198 10.24 -21.36 1.79
N VAL A 199 9.06 -21.95 2.07
CA VAL A 199 7.83 -21.73 1.29
C VAL A 199 7.34 -20.30 1.48
N ARG A 200 7.42 -19.74 2.70
CA ARG A 200 7.08 -18.34 2.97
C ARG A 200 8.01 -17.38 2.25
N ARG A 201 9.32 -17.66 2.27
CA ARG A 201 10.30 -16.81 1.59
C ARG A 201 10.02 -16.71 0.10
N GLU A 202 9.84 -17.86 -0.54
CA GLU A 202 9.47 -17.93 -1.96
C GLU A 202 8.15 -17.18 -2.25
N ALA A 203 7.19 -17.26 -1.34
CA ALA A 203 5.90 -16.60 -1.48
C ALA A 203 5.93 -15.07 -1.39
N ILE A 204 6.94 -14.45 -0.77
CA ILE A 204 7.02 -12.98 -0.54
C ILE A 204 8.27 -12.31 -1.10
N LYS A 205 9.11 -13.03 -1.85
CA LYS A 205 10.35 -12.47 -2.42
C LYS A 205 10.15 -11.50 -3.60
N LEU A 206 8.98 -11.49 -4.23
CA LEU A 206 8.64 -10.55 -5.29
C LEU A 206 7.58 -9.57 -4.81
N GLU A 207 7.77 -8.27 -5.03
CA GLU A 207 6.70 -7.27 -4.99
C GLU A 207 6.28 -6.96 -6.43
N MET A 208 4.98 -6.85 -6.67
CA MET A 208 4.45 -6.66 -8.01
C MET A 208 3.54 -5.45 -8.04
N LEU A 209 3.67 -4.67 -9.09
CA LEU A 209 3.04 -3.36 -9.20
C LEU A 209 2.53 -3.13 -10.62
N ILE A 210 1.61 -2.18 -10.72
CA ILE A 210 1.19 -1.59 -11.99
C ILE A 210 1.73 -0.16 -12.02
N CYS A 211 2.62 0.15 -12.96
CA CYS A 211 2.89 1.52 -13.38
C CYS A 211 1.61 2.10 -14.01
N ALA A 212 0.83 2.82 -13.21
CA ALA A 212 -0.45 3.37 -13.63
C ALA A 212 -0.27 4.63 -14.48
N GLU A 213 0.72 5.45 -14.13
CA GLU A 213 1.10 6.66 -14.87
C GLU A 213 2.61 6.85 -14.81
N SER A 214 3.18 7.31 -15.92
CA SER A 214 4.60 7.70 -15.99
C SER A 214 4.74 8.96 -16.84
N ARG A 215 5.49 9.95 -16.31
CA ARG A 215 5.94 11.14 -17.04
C ARG A 215 7.30 10.93 -17.71
N VAL A 216 7.92 9.77 -17.52
CA VAL A 216 9.17 9.36 -18.18
C VAL A 216 8.90 8.20 -19.15
N ALA A 217 9.72 8.10 -20.20
CA ALA A 217 9.58 7.02 -21.18
C ALA A 217 9.92 5.68 -20.50
N PRO A 218 9.05 4.66 -20.58
CA PRO A 218 9.39 3.33 -20.08
C PRO A 218 10.47 2.71 -20.97
N LYS A 219 11.38 1.91 -20.41
CA LYS A 219 12.13 0.95 -21.23
C LYS A 219 11.17 -0.13 -21.72
N GLN A 220 11.55 -0.82 -22.79
CA GLN A 220 10.75 -1.92 -23.32
C GLN A 220 10.71 -3.09 -22.33
N GLY A 221 9.52 -3.59 -22.02
CA GLY A 221 9.32 -4.79 -21.21
C GLY A 221 8.80 -4.51 -19.80
N THR A 222 9.02 -5.48 -18.91
CA THR A 222 8.64 -5.40 -17.49
C THR A 222 9.69 -4.62 -16.72
N GLU A 223 9.26 -3.62 -15.94
CA GLU A 223 10.17 -2.84 -15.09
C GLU A 223 10.64 -3.68 -13.90
N THR A 224 11.91 -3.50 -13.51
CA THR A 224 12.50 -4.15 -12.33
C THR A 224 13.02 -3.16 -11.28
N ASP A 225 12.89 -1.87 -11.58
CA ASP A 225 13.24 -0.75 -10.72
C ASP A 225 12.16 0.34 -10.84
N LEU A 226 11.69 0.84 -9.70
CA LEU A 226 10.68 1.91 -9.65
C LEU A 226 11.20 3.23 -10.22
N PHE A 227 12.53 3.42 -10.20
CA PHE A 227 13.20 4.64 -10.66
C PHE A 227 13.68 4.55 -12.11
N GLU A 228 13.35 3.45 -12.79
CA GLU A 228 13.81 3.22 -14.15
C GLU A 228 13.38 4.35 -15.10
N GLY A 229 14.35 5.00 -15.77
CA GLY A 229 14.08 6.13 -16.67
C GLY A 229 13.94 7.50 -15.98
N ILE A 230 14.12 7.58 -14.67
CA ILE A 230 14.20 8.84 -13.93
C ILE A 230 15.68 9.24 -13.80
N GLU A 231 16.01 10.49 -14.13
CA GLU A 231 17.34 11.10 -13.97
C GLU A 231 17.56 11.68 -12.56
#